data_AF-A0A2V6JF83-F1
#
_entry.id   AF-A0A2V6JF83-F1
#
_cell.length_a   1.000
_cell.length_b   1.000
_cell.length_c   1.000
_cell.angle_alpha   90.00
_cell.angle_beta   90.00
_cell.angle_gamma   90.00
#
_symmetry.space_group_name_H-M   'P 1'
#
loop_
_entity.id
_entity.type
_entity.pdbx_description
1 polymer ?
#
loop_
_entity_poly.entity_id
_entity_poly.type
_entity_poly.pdbx_seq_one_letter_code
_entity_poly.pdbx_strand_id
1 'polypeptide(L)'
;HNGAGITDPGYSWRVVPAENYEPENERAVYRFFELFDLPNIPGIEKTLRANAEDRITITPPIKPYLEEKMWFGLFWLQPLREFWRRELGEKYFSKLQEVIPYSWLLDPTPLPQHAVIPRLEIHDWHEAAKFSQKDRELLVKVSGFSPLGWGSRGIALGSDLPHS
;
A
#
# COMPACT_ATOMS: atom_id res chain seq x y z
N HIS A 1 20.64 17.47 -10.53
CA HIS A 1 20.24 17.69 -11.94
C HIS A 1 18.87 18.35 -11.94
N ASN A 2 18.76 19.45 -12.68
CA ASN A 2 17.64 20.39 -12.69
C ASN A 2 16.31 19.69 -12.98
N GLY A 3 15.35 19.82 -12.05
CA GLY A 3 13.96 19.45 -12.29
C GLY A 3 13.30 20.53 -13.14
N ALA A 4 13.30 20.34 -14.46
CA ALA A 4 12.38 21.04 -15.34
C ALA A 4 10.95 20.77 -14.85
N GLY A 5 10.17 21.83 -14.65
CA GLY A 5 8.79 21.72 -14.20
C GLY A 5 7.89 21.19 -15.31
N ILE A 6 6.79 20.51 -14.94
CA ILE A 6 5.80 19.90 -15.85
C ILE A 6 5.18 20.90 -16.87
N THR A 7 5.40 22.20 -16.66
CA THR A 7 4.93 23.31 -17.50
C THR A 7 5.96 23.82 -18.50
N ASP A 8 7.15 23.22 -18.59
CA ASP A 8 8.16 23.66 -19.55
C ASP A 8 7.68 23.46 -21.00
N PRO A 9 7.93 24.40 -21.93
CA PRO A 9 7.40 24.37 -23.31
C PRO A 9 7.78 23.14 -24.15
N GLY A 10 8.69 22.29 -23.67
CA GLY A 10 9.11 21.03 -24.32
C GLY A 10 8.45 19.75 -23.76
N TYR A 11 7.66 19.84 -22.68
CA TYR A 11 7.00 18.67 -22.07
C TYR A 11 5.57 18.52 -22.58
N SER A 12 5.29 17.46 -23.34
CA SER A 12 3.94 17.10 -23.77
C SER A 12 3.39 15.94 -22.93
N TRP A 13 2.54 16.26 -21.95
CA TRP A 13 1.77 15.24 -21.23
C TRP A 13 0.39 15.07 -21.87
N ARG A 14 -0.10 13.83 -21.85
CA ARG A 14 -1.47 13.50 -22.25
C ARG A 14 -1.99 12.46 -21.28
N VAL A 15 -3.27 12.56 -20.96
CA VAL A 15 -3.98 11.53 -20.20
C VAL A 15 -4.80 10.74 -21.21
N VAL A 16 -4.67 9.42 -21.15
CA VAL A 16 -5.47 8.50 -21.97
C VAL A 16 -6.02 7.39 -21.08
N PRO A 17 -7.19 6.83 -21.41
CA PRO A 17 -7.68 5.62 -20.77
C PRO A 17 -6.64 4.49 -20.91
N ALA A 18 -6.42 3.73 -19.84
CA ALA A 18 -5.42 2.67 -19.81
C ALA A 18 -5.72 1.58 -20.86
N GLU A 19 -7.01 1.35 -21.11
CA GLU A 19 -7.57 0.37 -22.06
C GLU A 19 -7.27 0.72 -23.53
N ASN A 20 -6.97 1.99 -23.80
CA ASN A 20 -6.70 2.51 -25.14
C ASN A 20 -5.24 2.93 -25.34
N TYR A 21 -4.38 2.71 -24.34
CA TYR A 21 -2.99 3.16 -24.41
C TYR A 21 -2.15 2.21 -25.28
N GLU A 22 -1.48 2.78 -26.28
CA GLU A 22 -0.44 2.10 -27.04
C GLU A 22 0.94 2.69 -26.67
N PRO A 23 1.94 1.83 -26.36
CA PRO A 23 3.25 2.30 -25.91
C PRO A 23 4.07 2.90 -27.05
N GLU A 24 4.55 4.13 -26.84
CA GLU A 24 5.47 4.86 -27.72
C GLU A 24 6.89 4.80 -27.12
N ASN A 25 7.94 4.64 -27.95
CA ASN A 25 9.31 4.53 -27.44
C ASN A 25 9.78 5.80 -26.72
N GLU A 26 10.65 5.63 -25.73
CA GLU A 26 11.30 6.68 -24.92
C GLU A 26 10.31 7.56 -24.11
N ARG A 27 9.08 7.08 -23.89
CA ARG A 27 8.08 7.75 -23.06
C ARG A 27 8.15 7.32 -21.59
N ALA A 28 8.09 8.32 -20.71
CA ALA A 28 7.70 8.11 -19.32
C ALA A 28 6.17 8.00 -19.23
N VAL A 29 5.70 6.96 -18.53
CA VAL A 29 4.28 6.66 -18.31
C VAL A 29 4.01 6.76 -16.82
N TYR A 30 3.12 7.67 -16.43
CA TYR A 30 2.55 7.66 -15.10
C TYR A 30 1.33 6.74 -15.09
N ARG A 31 1.36 5.65 -14.33
CA ARG A 31 0.19 4.77 -14.20
C ARG A 31 -0.74 5.24 -13.09
N PHE A 32 -2.03 5.21 -13.36
CA PHE A 32 -3.08 5.54 -12.40
C PHE A 32 -4.10 4.40 -12.29
N PHE A 33 -3.57 3.19 -12.09
CA PHE A 33 -4.29 1.95 -11.81
C PHE A 33 -3.41 1.09 -10.93
N GLU A 34 -4.02 0.15 -10.20
CA GLU A 34 -3.34 -0.77 -9.29
C GLU A 34 -2.96 -2.07 -10.01
N LEU A 35 -1.90 -2.76 -9.56
CA LEU A 35 -1.42 -3.96 -10.27
C LEU A 35 -2.34 -5.17 -10.12
N PHE A 36 -3.23 -5.19 -9.14
CA PHE A 36 -4.27 -6.23 -9.06
C PHE A 36 -5.34 -6.07 -10.15
N ASP A 37 -5.47 -4.87 -10.75
CA ASP A 37 -6.47 -4.56 -11.77
C ASP A 37 -5.99 -4.88 -13.20
N LEU A 38 -4.72 -5.29 -13.36
CA LEU A 38 -4.16 -5.66 -14.67
C LEU A 38 -5.04 -6.61 -15.49
N PRO A 39 -5.69 -7.66 -14.92
CA PRO A 39 -6.56 -8.54 -15.69
C PRO A 39 -7.77 -7.84 -16.33
N ASN A 40 -8.16 -6.67 -15.81
CA ASN A 40 -9.31 -5.89 -16.30
C ASN A 40 -8.92 -4.82 -17.33
N ILE A 41 -7.63 -4.63 -17.63
CA ILE A 41 -7.16 -3.62 -18.58
C ILE A 41 -6.84 -4.30 -19.93
N PRO A 42 -7.68 -4.14 -20.96
CA PRO A 42 -7.43 -4.72 -22.27
C PRO A 42 -6.10 -4.22 -22.86
N GLY A 43 -5.34 -5.12 -23.49
CA GLY A 43 -4.10 -4.75 -24.18
C GLY A 43 -2.92 -4.39 -23.28
N ILE A 44 -3.06 -4.47 -21.96
CA ILE A 44 -2.02 -4.10 -20.98
C ILE A 44 -0.69 -4.84 -21.21
N GLU A 45 -0.72 -6.06 -21.75
CA GLU A 45 0.46 -6.85 -22.10
C GLU A 45 1.43 -6.11 -23.03
N LYS A 46 0.92 -5.29 -23.96
CA LYS A 46 1.77 -4.48 -24.86
C LYS A 46 2.60 -3.48 -24.08
N THR A 47 1.96 -2.82 -23.12
CA THR A 47 2.58 -1.82 -22.23
C THR A 47 3.57 -2.49 -21.28
N LEU A 48 3.21 -3.62 -20.67
CA LEU A 48 4.11 -4.39 -19.80
C LEU A 48 5.35 -4.88 -20.55
N ARG A 49 5.17 -5.41 -21.77
CA ARG A 49 6.27 -5.81 -22.64
C ARG A 49 7.15 -4.64 -23.03
N ALA A 50 6.57 -3.48 -23.40
CA ALA A 50 7.34 -2.27 -23.70
C ALA A 50 8.19 -1.81 -22.50
N ASN A 51 7.67 -1.91 -21.29
CA ASN A 51 8.41 -1.60 -20.08
C ASN A 51 9.51 -2.63 -19.79
N ALA A 52 9.26 -3.92 -20.06
CA ALA A 52 10.25 -4.98 -19.90
C ALA A 52 11.39 -4.91 -20.93
N GLU A 53 11.11 -4.34 -22.11
CA GLU A 53 12.06 -4.10 -23.20
C GLU A 53 12.77 -2.73 -23.09
N ASP A 54 12.60 -2.02 -21.96
CA ASP A 54 13.14 -0.66 -21.72
C ASP A 54 12.72 0.38 -22.77
N ARG A 55 11.66 0.12 -23.55
CA ARG A 55 11.11 1.06 -24.53
C ARG A 55 10.32 2.18 -23.87
N ILE A 56 9.75 1.93 -22.69
CA ILE A 56 9.06 2.93 -21.87
C ILE A 56 9.49 2.79 -20.41
N THR A 57 9.28 3.84 -19.62
CA THR A 57 9.47 3.79 -18.17
C THR A 57 8.14 4.03 -17.47
N ILE A 58 7.65 3.07 -16.69
CA ILE A 58 6.41 3.20 -15.93
C ILE A 58 6.68 3.62 -14.48
N THR A 59 5.98 4.66 -14.00
CA THR A 59 6.00 5.12 -12.61
C THR A 59 4.57 5.25 -12.07
N PRO A 60 4.21 4.74 -10.89
CA PRO A 60 5.00 3.80 -10.07
C PRO A 60 5.34 2.50 -10.82
N PRO A 61 6.41 1.79 -10.43
CA PRO A 61 6.87 0.61 -11.18
C PRO A 61 5.88 -0.57 -11.08
N ILE A 62 6.01 -1.54 -11.98
CA ILE A 62 5.27 -2.81 -11.98
C ILE A 62 5.86 -3.76 -10.93
N LYS A 63 5.72 -3.41 -9.66
CA LYS A 63 6.22 -4.17 -8.50
C LYS A 63 5.09 -4.32 -7.48
N PRO A 64 4.34 -5.44 -7.50
CA PRO A 64 3.18 -5.65 -6.64
C PRO A 64 3.45 -5.37 -5.16
N TYR A 65 4.56 -5.87 -4.63
CA TYR A 65 4.90 -5.65 -3.23
C TYR A 65 4.96 -4.17 -2.83
N LEU A 66 5.27 -3.22 -3.73
CA LEU A 66 5.30 -1.79 -3.38
C LEU A 66 3.90 -1.18 -3.15
N GLU A 67 2.83 -1.85 -3.58
CA GLU A 67 1.44 -1.41 -3.37
C GLU A 67 0.82 -2.02 -2.09
N GLU A 68 1.54 -2.94 -1.44
CA GLU A 68 1.00 -3.67 -0.31
C GLU A 68 0.99 -2.81 0.96
N LYS A 69 -0.14 -2.83 1.66
CA LYS A 69 -0.34 -2.07 2.91
C LYS A 69 0.28 -2.78 4.11
N MET A 70 0.49 -4.09 4.00
CA MET A 70 1.15 -4.93 5.02
C MET A 70 2.52 -4.39 5.46
N TRP A 71 3.21 -3.61 4.63
CA TRP A 71 4.47 -2.95 5.00
C TRP A 71 4.36 -2.11 6.27
N PHE A 72 3.22 -1.46 6.52
CA PHE A 72 3.03 -0.69 7.74
C PHE A 72 3.01 -1.58 8.98
N GLY A 73 2.36 -2.75 8.91
CA GLY A 73 2.40 -3.72 10.02
C GLY A 73 3.80 -4.33 10.21
N LEU A 74 4.45 -4.73 9.11
CA LEU A 74 5.82 -5.30 9.14
C LEU A 74 6.85 -4.31 9.70
N PHE A 75 6.69 -3.01 9.44
CA PHE A 75 7.55 -1.97 9.97
C PHE A 75 7.56 -1.95 11.51
N TRP A 76 6.41 -2.22 12.13
CA TRP A 76 6.25 -2.20 13.59
C TRP A 76 6.49 -3.56 14.28
N LEU A 77 6.70 -4.64 13.53
CA LEU A 77 7.01 -5.95 14.11
C LEU A 77 8.36 -5.93 14.83
N GLN A 78 8.35 -6.29 16.11
CA GLN A 78 9.55 -6.30 16.95
C GLN A 78 10.68 -7.16 16.35
N PRO A 79 10.43 -8.39 15.83
CA PRO A 79 11.51 -9.22 15.25
C PRO A 79 12.20 -8.59 14.03
N LEU A 80 11.53 -7.66 13.33
CA LEU A 80 12.07 -6.98 12.15
C LEU A 80 12.74 -5.64 12.50
N ARG A 81 12.70 -5.20 13.77
CA ARG A 81 13.24 -3.89 14.17
C ARG A 81 14.71 -3.71 13.79
N GLU A 82 15.56 -4.67 14.14
CA GLU A 82 17.00 -4.56 13.84
C GLU A 82 17.30 -4.67 12.34
N PHE A 83 16.49 -5.45 11.60
CA PHE A 83 16.54 -5.46 10.15
C PHE A 83 16.29 -4.06 9.59
N TRP A 84 15.19 -3.40 10.00
CA TRP A 84 14.86 -2.06 9.53
C TRP A 84 15.91 -1.01 9.91
N ARG A 85 16.41 -1.04 11.15
CA ARG A 85 17.47 -0.13 11.59
C ARG A 85 18.75 -0.27 10.76
N ARG A 86 19.10 -1.49 10.35
CA ARG A 86 20.27 -1.74 9.49
C ARG A 86 20.05 -1.28 8.05
N GLU A 87 18.93 -1.66 7.43
CA GLU A 87 18.68 -1.36 6.01
C GLU A 87 18.38 0.13 5.76
N LEU A 88 17.70 0.78 6.70
CA LEU A 88 17.31 2.19 6.59
C LEU A 88 18.32 3.13 7.27
N GLY A 89 19.06 2.65 8.27
CA GLY A 89 19.84 3.49 9.18
C GLY A 89 18.96 4.15 10.25
N GLU A 90 19.54 4.40 11.42
CA GLU A 90 18.81 4.91 12.61
C GLU A 90 18.01 6.18 12.31
N LYS A 91 18.63 7.16 11.63
CA LYS A 91 18.01 8.45 11.31
C LYS A 91 16.71 8.29 10.53
N TYR A 92 16.70 7.46 9.48
CA TYR A 92 15.52 7.28 8.64
C TYR A 92 14.49 6.38 9.30
N PHE A 93 14.93 5.35 10.03
CA PHE A 93 14.05 4.53 10.85
C PHE A 93 13.25 5.37 11.85
N SER A 94 13.91 6.24 12.63
CA SER A 94 13.22 7.13 13.57
C SER A 94 12.25 8.09 12.88
N LYS A 95 12.58 8.63 11.70
CA LYS A 95 11.65 9.47 10.95
C LYS A 95 10.46 8.73 10.40
N LEU A 96 10.63 7.50 9.95
CA LEU A 96 9.52 6.67 9.51
C LEU A 96 8.59 6.31 10.67
N GLN A 97 9.13 6.10 11.88
CA GLN A 97 8.31 5.90 13.09
C GLN A 97 7.42 7.10 13.45
N GLU A 98 7.81 8.32 13.08
CA GLU A 98 7.00 9.53 13.32
C GLU A 98 5.83 9.67 12.35
N VAL A 99 5.96 9.14 11.12
CA VAL A 99 4.97 9.34 10.04
C VAL A 99 4.14 8.10 9.72
N ILE A 100 4.66 6.90 9.97
CA ILE A 100 3.92 5.65 9.80
C ILE A 100 3.13 5.39 11.09
N PRO A 101 1.78 5.36 11.06
CA PRO A 101 0.99 5.05 12.25
C PRO A 101 1.30 3.65 12.76
N TYR A 102 1.24 3.47 14.09
CA TYR A 102 1.37 2.14 14.68
C TYR A 102 0.29 1.22 14.13
N SER A 103 0.71 0.11 13.54
CA SER A 103 -0.15 -0.77 12.75
C SER A 103 0.11 -2.22 13.13
N TRP A 104 -0.92 -3.05 13.00
CA TRP A 104 -0.86 -4.49 13.26
C TRP A 104 -1.13 -5.28 12.00
N LEU A 105 -0.60 -6.49 11.94
CA LEU A 105 -1.09 -7.50 11.02
C LEU A 105 -2.30 -8.18 11.65
N LEU A 106 -3.41 -8.23 10.91
CA LEU A 106 -4.59 -8.97 11.31
C LEU A 106 -4.37 -10.46 11.02
N ASP A 107 -3.50 -11.06 11.83
CA ASP A 107 -3.17 -12.49 11.80
C ASP A 107 -4.20 -13.27 12.65
N PRO A 108 -4.94 -14.22 12.06
CA PRO A 108 -5.91 -15.04 12.79
C PRO A 108 -5.27 -16.17 13.61
N THR A 109 -3.94 -16.32 13.61
CA THR A 109 -3.25 -17.35 14.38
C THR A 109 -3.49 -17.16 15.88
N PRO A 110 -3.99 -18.18 16.61
CA PRO A 110 -4.24 -18.06 18.04
C PRO A 110 -2.97 -17.71 18.82
N LEU A 111 -3.07 -16.72 19.70
CA LEU A 111 -1.94 -16.34 20.56
C LEU A 111 -1.71 -17.37 21.68
N PRO A 112 -0.47 -17.53 22.16
CA PRO A 112 -0.21 -18.22 23.42
C PRO A 112 -1.05 -17.65 24.56
N GLN A 113 -1.44 -18.47 25.52
CA GLN A 113 -2.33 -18.08 26.65
C GLN A 113 -1.85 -16.88 27.48
N HIS A 114 -0.56 -16.54 27.43
CA HIS A 114 0.05 -15.44 28.17
C HIS A 114 0.44 -14.24 27.28
N ALA A 115 0.09 -14.28 25.99
CA ALA A 115 0.42 -13.25 25.01
C ALA A 115 -0.81 -12.38 24.69
N VAL A 116 -0.57 -11.14 24.27
CA VAL A 116 -1.60 -10.19 23.85
C VAL A 116 -1.12 -9.44 22.61
N ILE A 117 -2.05 -8.89 21.83
CA ILE A 117 -1.75 -7.94 20.77
C ILE A 117 -1.30 -6.62 21.40
N PRO A 118 -0.04 -6.18 21.22
CA PRO A 118 0.50 -5.04 21.95
C PRO A 118 -0.29 -3.75 21.72
N ARG A 119 -0.50 -2.96 22.78
CA ARG A 119 -1.25 -1.69 22.82
C ARG A 119 -2.77 -1.81 22.61
N LEU A 120 -3.26 -2.96 22.17
CA LEU A 120 -4.68 -3.28 22.14
C LEU A 120 -5.08 -4.09 23.38
N GLU A 121 -4.13 -4.81 23.98
CA GLU A 121 -4.31 -5.65 25.17
C GLU A 121 -5.45 -6.68 25.02
N ILE A 122 -5.62 -7.20 23.79
CA ILE A 122 -6.57 -8.26 23.42
C ILE A 122 -5.84 -9.57 23.10
N HIS A 123 -6.50 -10.70 23.33
CA HIS A 123 -5.98 -12.03 23.00
C HIS A 123 -6.44 -12.47 21.59
N ASP A 124 -7.66 -12.09 21.21
CA ASP A 124 -8.29 -12.42 19.94
C ASP A 124 -8.90 -11.18 19.23
N TRP A 125 -8.81 -11.13 17.90
CA TRP A 125 -9.33 -10.01 17.11
C TRP A 125 -10.84 -9.77 17.24
N HIS A 126 -11.64 -10.78 17.58
CA HIS A 126 -13.07 -10.62 17.86
C HIS A 126 -13.31 -9.77 19.11
N GLU A 127 -12.35 -9.68 20.03
CA GLU A 127 -12.44 -8.79 21.19
C GLU A 127 -12.39 -7.31 20.80
N ALA A 128 -11.75 -6.96 19.68
CA ALA A 128 -11.72 -5.59 19.17
C ALA A 128 -13.12 -5.05 18.85
N ALA A 129 -14.10 -5.93 18.55
CA ALA A 129 -15.49 -5.54 18.36
C ALA A 129 -16.13 -4.95 19.64
N LYS A 130 -15.55 -5.24 20.82
CA LYS A 130 -16.04 -4.76 22.13
C LYS A 130 -15.45 -3.41 22.55
N PHE A 131 -14.53 -2.85 21.77
CA PHE A 131 -13.90 -1.56 22.07
C PHE A 131 -14.93 -0.44 22.19
N SER A 132 -14.72 0.48 23.14
CA SER A 132 -15.57 1.66 23.30
C SER A 132 -15.35 2.65 22.15
N GLN A 133 -16.24 3.63 21.96
CA GLN A 133 -16.03 4.66 20.94
C GLN A 133 -14.69 5.41 21.09
N LYS A 134 -14.16 5.54 22.31
CA LYS A 134 -12.86 6.17 22.57
C LYS A 134 -11.68 5.28 22.15
N ASP A 135 -11.87 3.97 22.14
CA ASP A 135 -10.85 2.98 21.78
C ASP A 135 -10.97 2.54 20.30
N ARG A 136 -11.92 3.13 19.54
CA ARG A 136 -12.26 2.78 18.15
C ARG A 136 -11.67 3.71 17.09
N GLU A 137 -10.66 4.51 17.41
CA GLU A 137 -9.85 5.23 16.40
C GLU A 137 -8.90 4.27 15.64
N LEU A 138 -9.44 3.12 15.22
CA LEU A 138 -8.77 2.07 14.47
C LEU A 138 -9.34 1.99 13.07
N LEU A 139 -8.45 1.75 12.13
CA LEU A 139 -8.76 1.67 10.70
C LEU A 139 -8.36 0.29 10.20
N VAL A 140 -9.35 -0.50 9.76
CA VAL A 140 -9.04 -1.78 9.12
C VAL A 140 -8.75 -1.52 7.65
N LYS A 141 -7.56 -1.91 7.21
CA LYS A 141 -7.10 -1.78 5.82
C LYS A 141 -7.00 -3.17 5.21
N VAL A 142 -7.86 -3.45 4.24
CA VAL A 142 -7.74 -4.68 3.44
C VAL A 142 -6.51 -4.56 2.53
N SER A 143 -5.80 -5.67 2.30
CA SER A 143 -4.64 -5.75 1.38
C SER A 143 -4.94 -5.08 0.03
N GLY A 144 -3.91 -4.45 -0.54
CA GLY A 144 -3.98 -3.89 -1.89
C GLY A 144 -4.31 -4.92 -2.96
N PHE A 145 -4.02 -6.20 -2.72
CA PHE A 145 -4.31 -7.30 -3.64
C PHE A 145 -5.67 -7.97 -3.42
N SER A 146 -6.46 -7.50 -2.46
CA SER A 146 -7.81 -8.00 -2.28
C SER A 146 -8.74 -7.39 -3.32
N PRO A 147 -9.59 -8.19 -3.99
CA PRO A 147 -10.68 -7.68 -4.83
C PRO A 147 -11.64 -6.74 -4.07
N LEU A 148 -11.65 -6.80 -2.73
CA LEU A 148 -12.47 -5.95 -1.86
C LEU A 148 -11.83 -4.57 -1.60
N GLY A 149 -10.59 -4.33 -2.06
CA GLY A 149 -9.82 -3.10 -1.82
C GLY A 149 -10.19 -1.90 -2.69
N TRP A 150 -11.14 -2.04 -3.63
CA TRP A 150 -11.53 -0.98 -4.57
C TRP A 150 -12.18 0.23 -3.85
N GLY A 151 -11.67 1.43 -4.16
CA GLY A 151 -12.31 2.74 -3.90
C GLY A 151 -12.88 2.94 -2.50
N SER A 152 -12.07 3.34 -1.51
CA SER A 152 -12.48 3.64 -0.11
C SER A 152 -13.30 2.57 0.64
N ARG A 153 -13.72 1.48 0.00
CA ARG A 153 -14.55 0.40 0.57
C ARG A 153 -13.74 -0.64 1.34
N GLY A 154 -12.42 -0.67 1.16
CA GLY A 154 -11.49 -1.47 1.96
C GLY A 154 -11.07 -0.82 3.28
N ILE A 155 -11.82 0.19 3.73
CA ILE A 155 -11.63 0.92 4.97
C ILE A 155 -12.88 0.70 5.81
N ALA A 156 -12.75 -0.07 6.90
CA ALA A 156 -13.75 -0.06 7.96
C ALA A 156 -13.24 0.87 9.07
N LEU A 157 -14.00 1.93 9.35
CA LEU A 157 -13.80 2.77 10.52
C LEU A 157 -14.47 2.06 11.70
N GLY A 158 -13.77 1.89 12.83
CA GLY A 158 -14.32 1.22 14.01
C GLY A 158 -15.66 1.81 14.49
N SER A 159 -15.94 3.09 14.21
CA SER A 159 -17.20 3.76 14.53
C SER A 159 -18.40 3.36 13.64
N ASP A 160 -18.15 2.77 12.47
CA ASP A 160 -19.19 2.50 11.45
C ASP A 160 -19.65 1.03 11.42
N LEU A 161 -19.13 0.20 12.33
CA LEU A 161 -19.55 -1.20 12.47
C LEU A 161 -20.80 -1.30 13.38
N PRO A 162 -21.95 -1.79 12.88
CA PRO A 162 -23.15 -1.93 13.69
C PRO A 162 -22.90 -2.89 14.86
N HIS A 163 -23.38 -2.51 16.04
CA HIS A 163 -23.39 -3.38 17.21
C HIS A 163 -24.28 -4.61 16.93
N SER A 164 -23.73 -5.81 17.10
CA SER A 164 -24.49 -7.04 17.30
C SER A 164 -24.41 -7.46 18.76
#